data_AF-A0A377TUA6-F1
#
_entry.id   AF-A0A377TUA6-F1
#
_cell.length_a   1.000
_cell.length_b   1.000
_cell.length_c   1.000
_cell.angle_alpha   90.00
_cell.angle_beta   90.00
_cell.angle_gamma   90.00
#
_symmetry.space_group_name_H-M   'P 1'
#
loop_
_entity.id
_entity.type
_entity.pdbx_description
1 polymer ?
#
loop_
_entity_poly.entity_id
_entity_poly.type
_entity_poly.pdbx_seq_one_letter_code
_entity_poly.pdbx_strand_id
1 'polypeptide(L)'
;MKPGFIRVDADEVSYPAHVILRYEIERALIDGEIEVDDIPSLWDEKMQLWLGLSTTGNYRDGCMQDIHWTDGGFGYFPSYTLGAMYAAQLMAAARRALPTLDRDIEEGDFQRPVRLAAAEYLAAWQPLHHLAVDSAGHR
;
A
#
# COMPACT_ATOMS: atom_id res chain seq x y z
N MET A 1 4.35 -6.43 -18.68
CA MET A 1 3.56 -5.61 -17.77
C MET A 1 2.51 -4.89 -18.59
N LYS A 2 1.25 -4.91 -18.16
CA LYS A 2 0.14 -4.32 -18.91
C LYS A 2 -0.85 -3.73 -17.91
N PRO A 3 -1.15 -2.42 -17.99
CA PRO A 3 -2.20 -1.82 -17.19
C PRO A 3 -3.53 -2.56 -17.35
N GLY A 4 -4.20 -2.80 -16.23
CA GLY A 4 -5.52 -3.42 -16.15
C GLY A 4 -6.49 -2.56 -15.34
N PHE A 5 -7.77 -2.94 -15.34
CA PHE A 5 -8.80 -2.20 -14.61
C PHE A 5 -8.80 -2.50 -13.11
N ILE A 6 -8.47 -3.75 -12.74
CA ILE A 6 -8.66 -4.29 -11.41
C ILE A 6 -7.38 -4.14 -10.59
N ARG A 7 -7.45 -3.37 -9.50
CA ARG A 7 -6.31 -3.09 -8.62
C ARG A 7 -5.67 -4.35 -8.04
N VAL A 8 -6.47 -5.32 -7.62
CA VAL A 8 -5.95 -6.55 -6.99
C VAL A 8 -5.21 -7.46 -7.98
N ASP A 9 -5.41 -7.26 -9.28
CA ASP A 9 -4.75 -7.99 -10.36
C ASP A 9 -3.58 -7.21 -10.98
N ALA A 10 -3.32 -5.98 -10.52
CA ALA A 10 -2.30 -5.11 -11.08
C ALA A 10 -0.89 -5.62 -10.78
N ASP A 11 0.03 -5.42 -11.74
CA ASP A 11 1.45 -5.72 -11.54
C ASP A 11 2.13 -4.68 -10.64
N GLU A 12 3.33 -4.99 -10.12
CA GLU A 12 4.06 -4.16 -9.14
C GLU A 12 4.32 -2.72 -9.62
N VAL A 13 4.33 -2.48 -10.94
CA VAL A 13 4.59 -1.16 -11.52
C VAL A 13 3.30 -0.36 -11.68
N SER A 14 2.21 -1.01 -12.06
CA SER A 14 0.90 -0.36 -12.24
C SER A 14 0.09 -0.24 -10.93
N TYR A 15 0.34 -1.11 -9.95
CA TYR A 15 -0.38 -1.12 -8.68
C TYR A 15 -0.37 0.23 -7.93
N PRO A 16 0.77 0.96 -7.81
CA PRO A 16 0.79 2.25 -7.13
C PRO A 16 -0.12 3.30 -7.77
N ALA A 17 -0.29 3.27 -9.10
CA ALA A 17 -1.19 4.18 -9.81
C ALA A 17 -2.66 3.97 -9.39
N HIS A 18 -3.09 2.72 -9.20
CA HIS A 18 -4.42 2.42 -8.66
C HIS A 18 -4.62 2.95 -7.23
N VAL A 19 -3.57 2.99 -6.41
CA VAL A 19 -3.65 3.56 -5.07
C VAL A 19 -3.70 5.09 -5.11
N ILE A 20 -2.88 5.71 -5.96
CA ILE A 20 -2.82 7.18 -6.10
C ILE A 20 -4.18 7.75 -6.50
N LEU A 21 -4.86 7.18 -7.50
CA LEU A 21 -6.17 7.70 -7.91
C LEU A 21 -7.20 7.66 -6.78
N ARG A 22 -7.18 6.61 -5.95
CA ARG A 22 -8.10 6.47 -4.81
C ARG A 22 -7.80 7.52 -3.75
N TYR A 23 -6.53 7.71 -3.43
CA TYR A 23 -6.09 8.77 -2.51
C TYR A 23 -6.51 10.16 -3.01
N GLU A 24 -6.35 10.46 -4.30
CA GLU A 24 -6.72 11.77 -4.85
C GLU A 24 -8.23 12.01 -4.78
N ILE A 25 -9.05 10.98 -5.03
CA ILE A 25 -10.51 11.04 -4.90
C ILE A 25 -10.91 11.18 -3.42
N GLU A 26 -10.32 10.39 -2.52
CA GLU A 26 -10.59 10.48 -1.09
C GLU A 26 -10.27 11.85 -0.52
N ARG A 27 -9.12 12.42 -0.91
CA ARG A 27 -8.73 13.76 -0.49
C ARG A 27 -9.74 14.80 -0.97
N ALA A 28 -10.12 14.77 -2.24
CA ALA A 28 -11.08 15.72 -2.80
C ALA A 28 -12.47 15.62 -2.13
N LEU A 29 -12.94 14.40 -1.80
CA LEU A 29 -14.17 14.20 -1.03
C LEU A 29 -14.07 14.79 0.38
N ILE A 30 -12.96 14.53 1.08
CA ILE A 30 -12.73 14.99 2.46
C ILE A 30 -12.60 16.52 2.53
N ASP A 31 -11.94 17.11 1.53
CA ASP A 31 -11.73 18.56 1.43
C ASP A 31 -13.00 19.30 0.94
N GLY A 32 -14.06 18.57 0.54
CA GLY A 32 -15.31 19.13 0.03
C GLY A 32 -15.20 19.73 -1.36
N GLU A 33 -14.21 19.30 -2.14
CA GLU A 33 -13.97 19.76 -3.52
C GLU A 33 -14.88 19.06 -4.54
N ILE A 34 -15.37 17.85 -4.20
CA ILE A 34 -16.28 17.05 -5.02
C ILE A 34 -17.38 16.42 -4.17
N GLU A 35 -18.49 16.06 -4.83
CA GLU A 35 -19.57 15.27 -4.23
C GLU A 35 -19.51 13.80 -4.70
N VAL A 36 -20.30 12.93 -4.07
CA VAL A 36 -20.32 11.49 -4.40
C VAL A 36 -20.68 11.22 -5.87
N ASP A 37 -21.56 12.04 -6.45
CA ASP A 37 -22.00 11.91 -7.83
C ASP A 37 -20.89 12.22 -8.86
N ASP A 38 -19.81 12.89 -8.43
CA ASP A 38 -18.64 13.21 -9.26
C ASP A 38 -17.62 12.06 -9.32
N ILE A 39 -17.72 11.06 -8.44
CA ILE A 39 -16.76 9.96 -8.36
C ILE A 39 -16.60 9.21 -9.69
N PRO A 40 -17.67 8.84 -10.43
CA PRO A 40 -17.50 8.07 -11.66
C PRO A 40 -16.73 8.79 -12.76
N SER A 41 -16.93 10.11 -12.91
CA SER A 41 -16.22 10.92 -13.91
C SER A 41 -14.77 11.14 -13.51
N LEU A 42 -14.52 11.49 -12.25
CA LEU A 42 -13.16 11.68 -11.74
C LEU A 42 -12.36 10.38 -11.77
N TRP A 43 -13.00 9.24 -11.49
CA TRP A 43 -12.38 7.93 -11.62
C TRP A 43 -11.92 7.65 -13.04
N ASP A 44 -12.77 7.89 -14.04
CA ASP A 44 -12.41 7.71 -15.45
C ASP A 44 -11.25 8.63 -15.86
N GLU A 45 -11.29 9.91 -15.48
CA GLU A 45 -10.20 10.87 -15.72
C GLU A 45 -8.87 10.37 -15.15
N LYS A 46 -8.88 9.92 -13.89
CA LYS A 46 -7.68 9.45 -13.19
C LYS A 46 -7.18 8.12 -13.76
N MET A 47 -8.06 7.20 -14.12
CA MET A 47 -7.68 5.93 -14.79
C MET A 47 -7.04 6.21 -16.16
N GLN A 48 -7.55 7.18 -16.92
CA GLN A 48 -6.94 7.58 -18.17
C GLN A 48 -5.56 8.22 -17.95
N LEU A 49 -5.45 9.14 -16.99
CA LEU A 49 -4.20 9.84 -16.67
C LEU A 49 -3.09 8.87 -16.24
N TRP A 50 -3.40 7.95 -15.32
CA TRP A 50 -2.40 7.10 -14.69
C TRP A 50 -2.14 5.78 -15.43
N LEU A 51 -3.16 5.24 -16.11
CA LEU A 51 -3.11 3.88 -16.68
C LEU A 51 -3.49 3.84 -18.17
N GLY A 52 -3.98 4.95 -18.74
CA GLY A 52 -4.42 5.00 -20.14
C GLY A 52 -5.70 4.20 -20.41
N LEU A 53 -6.55 3.99 -19.39
CA LEU A 53 -7.75 3.17 -19.46
C LEU A 53 -9.00 4.01 -19.17
N SER A 54 -10.05 3.85 -19.99
CA SER A 54 -11.35 4.46 -19.73
C SER A 54 -12.29 3.46 -19.05
N THR A 55 -12.98 3.92 -18.01
CA THR A 55 -14.01 3.19 -17.24
C THR A 55 -15.41 3.73 -17.50
N THR A 56 -15.60 4.60 -18.49
CA THR A 56 -16.89 5.21 -18.83
C THR A 56 -17.94 4.12 -19.05
N GLY A 57 -19.01 4.18 -18.26
CA GLY A 57 -20.10 3.18 -18.29
C GLY A 57 -19.76 1.81 -17.67
N ASN A 58 -18.54 1.62 -17.15
CA ASN A 58 -18.13 0.41 -16.44
C ASN A 58 -17.88 0.72 -14.95
N TYR A 59 -18.95 0.76 -14.16
CA TYR A 59 -18.83 0.99 -12.72
C TYR A 59 -18.31 -0.23 -11.97
N ARG A 60 -18.63 -1.44 -12.44
CA ARG A 60 -18.24 -2.71 -11.83
C ARG A 60 -16.72 -2.86 -11.75
N ASP A 61 -16.03 -2.64 -12.87
CA ASP A 61 -14.56 -2.69 -12.91
C ASP A 61 -13.94 -1.28 -12.79
N GLY A 62 -14.78 -0.28 -12.51
CA GLY A 62 -14.40 1.11 -12.27
C GLY A 62 -14.48 1.43 -10.78
N CYS A 63 -15.19 2.49 -10.42
CA CYS A 63 -15.25 3.02 -9.07
C CYS A 63 -15.89 2.09 -8.02
N MET A 64 -16.64 1.06 -8.43
CA MET A 64 -17.27 0.11 -7.51
C MET A 64 -16.47 -1.19 -7.31
N GLN A 65 -15.23 -1.26 -7.82
CA GLN A 65 -14.44 -2.51 -7.78
C GLN A 65 -13.95 -2.90 -6.37
N ASP A 66 -13.93 -1.97 -5.42
CA ASP A 66 -13.40 -2.17 -4.06
C ASP A 66 -14.48 -1.88 -3.00
N ILE A 67 -14.45 -2.63 -1.90
CA ILE A 67 -15.40 -2.51 -0.77
C ILE A 67 -15.04 -1.40 0.23
N HIS A 68 -13.83 -0.84 0.15
CA HIS A 68 -13.28 0.01 1.21
C HIS A 68 -14.17 1.22 1.53
N TRP A 69 -14.71 1.90 0.52
CA TRP A 69 -15.57 3.05 0.75
C TRP A 69 -16.93 2.66 1.37
N THR A 70 -17.50 1.52 0.98
CA THR A 70 -18.74 1.03 1.59
C THR A 70 -18.55 0.57 3.04
N ASP A 71 -17.33 0.14 3.38
CA ASP A 71 -16.94 -0.25 4.74
C ASP A 71 -16.42 0.94 5.58
N GLY A 72 -16.42 2.16 5.02
CA GLY A 72 -15.94 3.37 5.71
C GLY A 72 -14.42 3.49 5.83
N GLY A 73 -13.66 2.68 5.08
CA GLY A 73 -12.19 2.64 5.05
C GLY A 73 -11.53 3.80 4.29
N PHE A 74 -11.93 5.04 4.55
CA PHE A 74 -11.29 6.23 3.98
C PHE A 74 -9.90 6.45 4.56
N GLY A 75 -8.93 6.86 3.73
CA GLY A 75 -7.53 7.01 4.12
C GLY A 75 -6.78 5.68 4.25
N TYR A 76 -7.42 4.56 3.91
CA TYR A 76 -6.82 3.23 4.03
C TYR A 76 -5.88 2.90 2.86
N PHE A 77 -6.25 3.26 1.63
CA PHE A 77 -5.49 2.88 0.42
C PHE A 77 -4.01 3.28 0.41
N PRO A 78 -3.60 4.48 0.89
CA PRO A 78 -2.20 4.87 0.95
C PRO A 78 -1.30 3.85 1.68
N SER A 79 -1.84 3.09 2.63
CA SER A 79 -1.10 2.05 3.36
C SER A 79 -0.53 0.96 2.45
N TYR A 80 -1.21 0.61 1.35
CA TYR A 80 -0.72 -0.43 0.43
C TYR A 80 0.57 0.00 -0.29
N THR A 81 0.60 1.23 -0.84
CA THR A 81 1.80 1.75 -1.51
C THR A 81 2.93 1.99 -0.51
N LEU A 82 2.61 2.48 0.70
CA LEU A 82 3.61 2.60 1.77
C LEU A 82 4.24 1.24 2.11
N GLY A 83 3.45 0.17 2.19
CA GLY A 83 3.95 -1.19 2.39
C GLY A 83 4.94 -1.63 1.31
N ALA A 84 4.63 -1.38 0.04
CA ALA A 84 5.54 -1.69 -1.07
C ALA A 84 6.85 -0.87 -1.01
N MET A 85 6.76 0.43 -0.70
CA MET A 85 7.93 1.29 -0.52
C MET A 85 8.81 0.82 0.66
N TYR A 86 8.19 0.48 1.79
CA TYR A 86 8.91 -0.07 2.94
C TYR A 86 9.58 -1.40 2.61
N ALA A 87 8.90 -2.30 1.89
CA ALA A 87 9.50 -3.57 1.47
C ALA A 87 10.77 -3.35 0.62
N ALA A 88 10.73 -2.42 -0.34
CA ALA A 88 11.89 -2.09 -1.17
C ALA A 88 13.05 -1.48 -0.34
N GLN A 89 12.74 -0.56 0.57
CA GLN A 89 13.73 0.06 1.46
C GLN A 89 14.36 -0.96 2.41
N LEU A 90 13.55 -1.83 3.00
CA LEU A 90 14.00 -2.90 3.89
C LEU A 90 14.86 -3.92 3.14
N MET A 91 14.47 -4.33 1.93
CA MET A 91 15.29 -5.24 1.11
C MET A 91 16.64 -4.61 0.75
N ALA A 92 16.65 -3.31 0.40
CA ALA A 92 17.90 -2.59 0.13
C ALA A 92 18.80 -2.51 1.38
N ALA A 93 18.22 -2.30 2.57
CA ALA A 93 18.95 -2.33 3.83
C ALA A 93 19.47 -3.73 4.16
N ALA A 94 18.65 -4.77 3.97
CA ALA A 94 19.01 -6.15 4.20
C ALA A 94 20.18 -6.60 3.33
N ARG A 95 20.22 -6.23 2.04
CA ARG A 95 21.37 -6.51 1.15
C ARG A 95 22.68 -5.88 1.64
N ARG A 96 22.62 -4.70 2.27
CA ARG A 96 23.81 -4.06 2.88
C ARG A 96 24.26 -4.77 4.15
N ALA A 97 23.32 -5.19 4.99
CA ALA A 97 23.60 -5.86 6.26
C ALA A 97 24.00 -7.32 6.09
N LEU A 98 23.46 -8.00 5.07
CA LEU A 98 23.73 -9.40 4.73
C LEU A 98 24.12 -9.50 3.25
N PRO A 99 25.41 -9.36 2.89
CA PRO A 99 25.86 -9.41 1.50
C PRO A 99 25.61 -10.75 0.80
N THR A 100 25.32 -11.83 1.54
CA THR A 100 24.98 -13.15 1.00
C THR A 100 23.49 -13.33 0.73
N LEU A 101 22.66 -12.35 1.05
CA LEU A 101 21.19 -12.45 1.06
C LEU A 101 20.61 -13.07 -0.21
N ASP A 102 20.97 -12.56 -1.39
CA ASP A 102 20.39 -13.03 -2.65
C ASP A 102 20.77 -14.50 -2.93
N ARG A 103 22.01 -14.91 -2.62
CA ARG A 103 22.43 -16.33 -2.72
C ARG A 103 21.69 -17.20 -1.71
N ASP A 104 21.56 -16.74 -0.47
CA ASP A 104 20.88 -17.48 0.58
C ASP A 104 19.40 -17.72 0.19
N ILE A 105 18.74 -16.73 -0.43
CA ILE A 105 17.39 -16.87 -1.00
C ILE A 105 17.36 -17.89 -2.14
N GLU A 106 18.31 -17.83 -3.07
CA GLU A 106 18.41 -18.75 -4.21
C GLU A 106 18.61 -20.21 -3.78
N GLU A 107 19.36 -20.43 -2.70
CA GLU A 107 19.60 -21.74 -2.09
C GLU A 107 18.44 -22.20 -1.17
N GLY A 108 17.43 -21.34 -0.93
CA GLY A 108 16.32 -21.61 -0.02
C GLY A 108 16.66 -21.51 1.47
N ASP A 109 17.81 -20.93 1.83
CA ASP A 109 18.21 -20.63 3.21
C ASP A 109 17.64 -19.29 3.69
N PHE A 110 16.45 -19.34 4.28
CA PHE A 110 15.80 -18.17 4.87
C PHE A 110 16.15 -17.93 6.34
N GLN A 111 16.99 -18.76 6.98
CA GLN A 111 17.27 -18.63 8.41
C GLN A 111 17.95 -17.29 8.75
N ARG A 112 18.97 -16.90 7.97
CA ARG A 112 19.69 -15.65 8.16
C ARG A 112 18.83 -14.41 7.83
N PRO A 113 18.12 -14.36 6.68
CA PRO A 113 17.18 -13.27 6.37
C PRO A 113 16.11 -13.07 7.46
N VAL A 114 15.49 -14.15 7.95
CA VAL A 114 14.45 -14.07 8.99
C VAL A 114 15.03 -13.58 10.32
N ARG A 115 16.22 -14.05 10.72
CA ARG A 115 16.88 -13.58 11.94
C ARG A 115 17.22 -12.09 11.87
N LEU A 116 17.69 -11.61 10.72
CA LEU A 116 17.96 -10.19 10.51
C LEU A 116 16.67 -9.37 10.65
N ALA A 117 15.59 -9.78 10.00
CA ALA A 117 14.29 -9.11 10.09
C ALA A 117 13.75 -9.07 11.54
N ALA A 118 13.88 -10.17 12.29
CA ALA A 118 13.47 -10.24 13.69
C ALA A 118 14.31 -9.32 14.59
N ALA A 119 15.62 -9.23 14.36
CA ALA A 119 16.50 -8.35 15.12
C ALA A 119 16.16 -6.87 14.90
N GLU A 120 15.91 -6.47 13.65
CA GLU A 120 15.46 -5.10 13.31
C GLU A 120 14.10 -4.77 13.95
N TYR A 121 13.15 -5.72 13.91
CA TYR A 121 11.85 -5.55 14.58
C TYR A 121 12.01 -5.34 16.08
N LEU A 122 12.82 -6.17 16.75
CA LEU A 122 13.06 -6.04 18.19
C LEU A 122 13.73 -4.70 18.50
N ALA A 123 14.75 -4.28 17.74
CA ALA A 123 15.42 -3.01 17.94
C ALA A 123 14.47 -1.80 17.79
N ALA A 124 13.58 -1.84 16.80
CA ALA A 124 12.63 -0.75 16.53
C ALA A 124 11.49 -0.67 17.55
N TRP A 125 11.00 -1.81 18.05
CA TRP A 125 9.75 -1.87 18.83
C TRP A 125 9.92 -2.20 20.31
N GLN A 126 11.03 -2.80 20.76
CA GLN A 126 11.29 -3.03 22.19
C GLN A 126 11.18 -1.77 23.06
N PRO A 127 11.73 -0.60 22.67
CA PRO A 127 11.63 0.61 23.49
C PRO A 127 10.18 1.08 23.73
N LEU A 128 9.28 0.84 22.77
CA LEU A 128 7.88 1.25 22.84
C LEU A 128 7.05 0.34 23.76
N HIS A 129 7.42 -0.94 23.88
CA HIS A 129 6.76 -1.86 24.80
C HIS A 129 6.97 -1.47 26.27
N HIS A 130 8.13 -0.90 26.62
CA HIS A 130 8.38 -0.40 27.98
C HIS A 130 7.52 0.83 28.32
N LEU A 131 7.29 1.73 27.37
CA LEU A 131 6.45 2.93 27.54
C LEU A 131 4.95 2.60 27.64
N ALA A 132 4.48 1.57 26.93
CA ALA A 132 3.08 1.13 26.97
C ALA A 132 2.70 0.42 28.29
N VAL A 133 3.65 -0.28 28.92
CA VAL A 133 3.40 -0.99 30.19
C VAL A 133 3.36 -0.02 31.37
N ASP A 134 4.18 1.04 31.37
CA ASP A 134 4.22 2.03 32.46
C ASP A 134 2.96 2.91 32.50
N SER A 135 2.30 3.15 31.37
CA SER A 135 1.06 3.95 31.30
C SER A 135 -0.21 3.18 31.71
N ALA A 136 -0.16 1.85 31.80
CA ALA A 136 -1.26 1.01 32.25
C ALA A 136 -1.29 0.76 33.78
N GLY A 137 -0.25 1.21 34.51
CA GLY A 137 -0.07 0.98 35.95
C GLY A 137 -0.61 2.06 36.89
N HIS A 138 -1.28 3.11 36.39
CA HIS A 138 -1.93 4.14 37.21
C HIS A 138 -3.43 4.22 36.89
N ARG A 139 -4.19 3.24 37.39
CA ARG A 139 -5.61 3.39 37.73
C ARG A 139 -5.90 2.60 38.99
#